data_AF-A0A661ABD2-F1
#
_entry.id   AF-A0A661ABD2-F1
#
_cell.length_a   1.000
_cell.length_b   1.000
_cell.length_c   1.000
_cell.angle_alpha   90.00
_cell.angle_beta   90.00
_cell.angle_gamma   90.00
#
_symmetry.space_group_name_H-M   'P 1'
#
loop_
_entity.id
_entity.type
_entity.pdbx_description
1 polymer ?
#
loop_
_entity_poly.entity_id
_entity_poly.type
_entity_poly.pdbx_seq_one_letter_code
_entity_poly.pdbx_strand_id
1 'polypeptide(L)'
;MEIREKLKILKELQEVDDEIMRLKNLNKENPVKIEELDNRIAELEEELAQERSKLENVNARRLKTDKMLNEKKALLEQLKKKQFEVKTNEQYQLIQKDIKETARLIDDLENELLDLMVEREKEEKEYRRKEEEFNKKKKEIEEEKERLRKEMEESSEKIIIKEDEKKRISARLRDEALLNKYERIRA
;
A
#
# COMPACT_ATOMS: atom_id res chain seq x y z
N MET A 1 10.33 30.23 54.57
CA MET A 1 10.80 30.23 53.18
C MET A 1 10.63 31.63 52.63
N GLU A 2 11.71 32.24 52.14
CA GLU A 2 11.65 33.57 51.56
C GLU A 2 10.89 33.57 50.23
N ILE A 3 10.30 34.70 49.84
CA ILE A 3 9.53 34.83 48.59
C ILE A 3 10.36 34.43 47.37
N ARG A 4 11.67 34.73 47.36
CA ARG A 4 12.59 34.36 46.27
C ARG A 4 12.75 32.84 46.13
N GLU A 5 12.81 32.10 47.24
CA GLU A 5 12.87 30.63 47.20
C GLU A 5 11.57 30.03 46.66
N LYS A 6 10.41 30.54 47.10
CA LYS A 6 9.10 30.10 46.60
C LYS A 6 8.96 30.32 45.10
N LEU A 7 9.41 31.47 44.59
CA LEU A 7 9.40 31.78 43.16
C LEU A 7 10.32 30.86 42.35
N LYS A 8 11.49 30.50 42.89
CA LYS A 8 12.41 29.54 42.25
C LYS A 8 11.76 28.15 42.14
N ILE A 9 11.12 27.68 43.20
CA ILE A 9 10.41 26.39 43.22
C ILE A 9 9.24 26.39 42.22
N LEU A 10 8.48 27.48 42.14
CA LEU A 10 7.39 27.60 41.15
C LEU A 10 7.92 27.60 39.70
N LYS A 11 9.08 28.20 39.45
CA LYS A 11 9.71 28.16 38.13
C LYS A 11 10.17 26.74 37.77
N GLU A 12 10.83 26.04 38.70
CA GLU A 12 11.21 24.63 38.54
C GLU A 12 9.96 23.76 38.24
N LEU A 13 8.86 24.02 38.96
CA LEU A 13 7.59 23.33 38.75
C LEU A 13 6.99 23.59 37.35
N GLN A 14 7.06 24.83 36.88
CA GLN A 14 6.60 25.22 35.55
C GLN A 14 7.41 24.56 34.44
N GLU A 15 8.73 24.51 34.56
CA GLU A 15 9.60 23.87 33.58
C GLU A 15 9.27 22.37 33.43
N VAL A 16 9.02 21.68 34.55
CA VAL A 16 8.60 20.27 34.55
C VAL A 16 7.20 20.09 33.96
N ASP A 17 6.26 20.99 34.28
CA ASP A 17 4.91 20.96 33.70
C ASP A 17 4.91 21.16 32.18
N ASP A 18 5.70 22.11 31.68
CA ASP A 18 5.86 22.39 30.25
C ASP A 18 6.46 21.18 29.52
N GLU A 19 7.43 20.50 30.13
CA GLU A 19 8.03 19.27 29.61
C GLU A 19 7.02 18.12 29.55
N ILE A 20 6.24 17.90 30.61
CA ILE A 20 5.15 16.90 30.63
C ILE A 20 4.12 17.21 29.54
N MET A 21 3.75 18.47 29.34
CA MET A 21 2.79 18.87 28.32
C MET A 21 3.31 18.58 26.91
N ARG A 22 4.58 18.89 26.63
CA ARG A 22 5.23 18.56 25.35
C ARG A 22 5.23 17.06 25.08
N LEU A 23 5.62 16.25 26.05
CA LEU A 23 5.63 14.78 25.94
C LEU A 23 4.21 14.22 25.73
N LYS A 24 3.21 14.76 26.43
CA LYS A 24 1.81 14.37 26.24
C LYS A 24 1.27 14.76 24.87
N ASN A 25 1.70 15.88 24.31
CA ASN A 25 1.32 16.28 22.95
C ASN A 25 1.97 15.36 21.92
N LEU A 26 3.25 15.01 22.08
CA LEU A 26 3.93 14.02 21.22
C LEU A 26 3.17 12.68 21.20
N ASN A 27 2.74 12.19 22.37
CA ASN A 27 1.97 10.95 22.49
C ASN A 27 0.55 11.03 21.89
N LYS A 28 0.04 12.24 21.61
CA LYS A 28 -1.23 12.45 20.90
C LYS A 28 -1.03 12.58 19.39
N GLU A 29 0.06 13.23 18.97
CA GLU A 29 0.36 13.47 17.55
C GLU A 29 0.90 12.22 16.85
N ASN A 30 1.77 11.44 17.51
CA ASN A 30 2.41 10.27 16.90
C ASN A 30 1.41 9.18 16.46
N PRO A 31 0.34 8.87 17.21
CA PRO A 31 -0.73 7.98 16.73
C PRO A 31 -1.37 8.44 15.42
N VAL A 32 -1.63 9.75 15.27
CA VAL A 32 -2.22 10.32 14.06
C VAL A 32 -1.28 10.14 12.88
N LYS A 33 0.03 10.40 13.07
CA LYS A 33 1.05 10.16 12.04
C LYS A 33 1.12 8.68 11.66
N ILE A 34 1.01 7.76 12.62
CA ILE A 34 0.99 6.32 12.34
C ILE A 34 -0.23 5.95 11.48
N GLU A 35 -1.41 6.50 11.79
CA GLU A 35 -2.62 6.28 11.00
C GLU A 35 -2.50 6.84 9.56
N GLU A 36 -1.91 8.02 9.39
CA GLU A 36 -1.60 8.58 8.07
C GLU A 36 -0.65 7.67 7.27
N LEU A 37 0.37 7.12 7.93
CA LEU A 37 1.30 6.17 7.32
C LEU A 37 0.63 4.84 6.94
N ASP A 38 -0.30 4.35 7.75
CA ASP A 38 -1.11 3.16 7.45
C ASP A 38 -2.02 3.39 6.24
N ASN A 39 -2.70 4.53 6.18
CA ASN A 39 -3.49 4.92 5.01
C ASN A 39 -2.63 5.00 3.75
N ARG A 40 -1.41 5.53 3.87
CA ARG A 40 -0.49 5.60 2.73
C ARG A 40 -0.06 4.22 2.24
N ILE A 41 0.15 3.25 3.12
CA ILE A 41 0.40 1.86 2.73
C ILE A 41 -0.81 1.29 1.98
N ALA A 42 -2.03 1.51 2.49
CA ALA A 42 -3.25 1.01 1.87
C ALA A 42 -3.45 1.55 0.44
N GLU A 43 -3.21 2.86 0.23
CA GLU A 43 -3.23 3.46 -1.12
C GLU A 43 -2.24 2.80 -2.07
N LEU A 44 -1.00 2.57 -1.61
CA LEU A 44 0.04 1.94 -2.41
C LEU A 44 -0.29 0.46 -2.72
N GLU A 45 -0.93 -0.25 -1.78
CA GLU A 45 -1.42 -1.61 -1.99
C GLU A 45 -2.53 -1.66 -3.05
N GLU A 46 -3.43 -0.67 -3.05
CA GLU A 46 -4.46 -0.54 -4.09
C GLU A 46 -3.86 -0.25 -5.47
N GLU A 47 -2.89 0.67 -5.55
CA GLU A 47 -2.17 0.96 -6.80
C GLU A 47 -1.46 -0.29 -7.38
N LEU A 48 -0.84 -1.10 -6.51
CA LEU A 48 -0.19 -2.35 -6.92
C LEU A 48 -1.21 -3.40 -7.35
N ALA A 49 -2.34 -3.51 -6.66
CA ALA A 49 -3.43 -4.42 -7.01
C ALA A 49 -4.04 -4.07 -8.39
N GLN A 50 -4.19 -2.79 -8.70
CA GLN A 50 -4.65 -2.35 -10.02
C GLN A 50 -3.67 -2.77 -11.12
N GLU A 51 -2.37 -2.63 -10.91
CA GLU A 51 -1.36 -3.07 -11.89
C GLU A 51 -1.38 -4.58 -12.08
N ARG A 52 -1.50 -5.33 -10.98
CA ARG A 52 -1.66 -6.79 -11.02
C ARG A 52 -2.89 -7.20 -11.84
N SER A 53 -4.01 -6.51 -11.66
CA SER A 53 -5.24 -6.78 -12.40
C SER A 53 -5.06 -6.59 -13.91
N LYS A 54 -4.31 -5.57 -14.35
CA LYS A 54 -3.98 -5.40 -15.78
C LYS A 54 -3.22 -6.61 -16.34
N LEU A 55 -2.20 -7.07 -15.63
CA LEU A 55 -1.42 -8.24 -16.02
C LEU A 55 -2.31 -9.51 -16.08
N GLU A 56 -3.19 -9.71 -15.10
CA GLU A 56 -4.15 -10.81 -15.08
C GLU A 56 -5.13 -10.73 -16.27
N ASN A 57 -5.62 -9.54 -16.61
CA ASN A 57 -6.50 -9.32 -17.76
C ASN A 57 -5.82 -9.64 -19.09
N VAL A 58 -4.55 -9.26 -19.29
CA VAL A 58 -3.78 -9.64 -20.48
C VAL A 58 -3.59 -11.16 -20.55
N ASN A 59 -3.23 -11.80 -19.43
CA ASN A 59 -3.07 -13.25 -19.38
C ASN A 59 -4.38 -13.99 -19.70
N ALA A 60 -5.52 -13.51 -19.19
CA ALA A 60 -6.82 -14.08 -19.48
C ALA A 60 -7.20 -13.97 -20.97
N ARG A 61 -6.96 -12.79 -21.59
CA ARG A 61 -7.15 -12.60 -23.03
C ARG A 61 -6.26 -13.55 -23.83
N ARG A 62 -4.97 -13.63 -23.50
CA ARG A 62 -4.01 -14.54 -24.15
C ARG A 62 -4.47 -16.00 -24.12
N LEU A 63 -4.89 -16.49 -22.95
CA LEU A 63 -5.38 -17.87 -22.80
C LEU A 63 -6.64 -18.13 -23.62
N LYS A 64 -7.54 -17.15 -23.70
CA LYS A 64 -8.75 -17.24 -24.52
C LYS A 64 -8.40 -17.30 -26.02
N THR A 65 -7.52 -16.43 -26.48
CA THR A 65 -7.06 -16.37 -27.88
C THR A 65 -6.33 -17.66 -28.27
N ASP A 66 -5.46 -18.19 -27.41
CA ASP A 66 -4.77 -19.48 -27.62
C ASP A 66 -5.76 -20.66 -27.73
N LYS A 67 -6.79 -20.69 -26.86
CA LYS A 67 -7.83 -21.71 -26.95
C LYS A 67 -8.60 -21.62 -28.28
N MET A 68 -9.00 -20.42 -28.69
CA MET A 68 -9.69 -20.19 -29.96
C MET A 68 -8.82 -20.59 -31.16
N LEU A 69 -7.52 -20.28 -31.11
CA LEU A 69 -6.55 -20.68 -32.12
C LEU A 69 -6.48 -22.21 -32.28
N ASN A 70 -6.40 -22.93 -31.15
CA ASN A 70 -6.38 -24.39 -31.15
C ASN A 70 -7.69 -24.99 -31.70
N GLU A 71 -8.84 -24.43 -31.35
CA GLU A 71 -10.14 -24.84 -31.89
C GLU A 71 -10.21 -24.63 -33.42
N LYS A 72 -9.72 -23.49 -33.93
CA LYS A 72 -9.69 -23.20 -35.37
C LYS A 72 -8.70 -24.09 -36.12
N LYS A 73 -7.53 -24.38 -35.54
CA LYS A 73 -6.56 -25.34 -36.10
C LYS A 73 -7.16 -26.74 -36.22
N ALA A 74 -7.88 -27.21 -35.19
CA ALA A 74 -8.59 -28.48 -35.24
C ALA A 74 -9.68 -28.51 -36.32
N LEU A 75 -10.46 -27.42 -36.44
CA LEU A 75 -11.48 -27.28 -37.50
C LEU A 75 -10.85 -27.30 -38.90
N LEU A 76 -9.74 -26.59 -39.10
CA LEU A 76 -9.02 -26.57 -40.38
C LEU A 76 -8.62 -27.99 -40.81
N GLU A 77 -8.08 -28.79 -39.88
CA GLU A 77 -7.71 -30.18 -40.15
C GLU A 77 -8.93 -31.06 -40.49
N GLN A 78 -10.08 -30.84 -39.84
CA GLN A 78 -11.33 -31.52 -40.20
C GLN A 78 -11.83 -31.14 -41.59
N LEU A 79 -11.81 -29.84 -41.94
CA LEU A 79 -12.21 -29.35 -43.26
C LEU A 79 -11.32 -29.91 -44.38
N LYS A 80 -10.00 -29.96 -44.15
CA LYS A 80 -9.05 -30.59 -45.09
C LYS A 80 -9.38 -32.06 -45.33
N LYS A 81 -9.70 -32.83 -44.27
CA LYS A 81 -10.13 -34.23 -44.42
C LYS A 81 -11.42 -34.34 -45.25
N LYS A 82 -12.44 -33.55 -44.89
CA LYS A 82 -13.73 -33.53 -45.60
C LYS A 82 -13.60 -33.16 -47.08
N GLN A 83 -12.62 -32.31 -47.42
CA GLN A 83 -12.32 -31.93 -48.81
C GLN A 83 -12.01 -33.14 -49.70
N PHE A 84 -11.39 -34.21 -49.16
CA PHE A 84 -11.08 -35.43 -49.91
C PHE A 84 -12.25 -36.42 -49.98
N GLU A 85 -13.31 -36.22 -49.19
CA GLU A 85 -14.46 -37.13 -49.12
C GLU A 85 -15.63 -36.69 -50.01
N VAL A 86 -15.72 -35.40 -50.35
CA VAL A 86 -16.81 -34.85 -51.15
C VAL A 86 -16.74 -35.27 -52.61
N LYS A 87 -17.91 -35.55 -53.21
CA LYS A 87 -18.03 -36.12 -54.55
C LYS A 87 -18.49 -35.13 -55.60
N THR A 88 -19.00 -33.96 -55.20
CA THR A 88 -19.48 -32.93 -56.12
C THR A 88 -18.52 -31.73 -56.15
N ASN A 89 -18.36 -31.13 -57.34
CA ASN A 89 -17.50 -29.97 -57.52
C ASN A 89 -17.97 -28.75 -56.70
N GLU A 90 -19.28 -28.59 -56.55
CA GLU A 90 -19.86 -27.51 -55.74
C GLU A 90 -19.50 -27.65 -54.25
N GLN A 91 -19.63 -28.86 -53.69
CA GLN A 91 -19.22 -29.12 -52.29
C GLN A 91 -17.73 -28.91 -52.09
N TYR A 92 -16.91 -29.30 -53.07
CA TYR A 92 -15.47 -29.06 -53.04
C TYR A 92 -15.12 -27.57 -53.00
N GLN A 93 -15.76 -26.76 -53.84
CA GLN A 93 -15.54 -25.30 -53.89
C GLN A 93 -15.96 -24.62 -52.57
N LEU A 94 -17.08 -25.04 -51.98
CA LEU A 94 -17.53 -24.53 -50.68
C LEU A 94 -16.51 -24.85 -49.58
N ILE A 95 -16.07 -26.11 -49.47
CA ILE A 95 -15.05 -26.50 -48.47
C ILE A 95 -13.74 -25.74 -48.70
N GLN A 96 -13.34 -25.53 -49.95
CA GLN A 96 -12.13 -24.76 -50.25
C GLN A 96 -12.23 -23.31 -49.78
N LYS A 97 -13.43 -22.69 -49.87
CA LYS A 97 -13.69 -21.36 -49.33
C LYS A 97 -13.61 -21.37 -47.80
N ASP A 98 -14.25 -22.33 -47.14
CA ASP A 98 -14.24 -22.46 -45.68
C ASP A 98 -12.81 -22.69 -45.14
N ILE A 99 -11.99 -23.48 -45.84
CA ILE A 99 -10.57 -23.68 -45.52
C ILE A 99 -9.81 -22.35 -45.58
N LYS A 100 -10.00 -21.56 -46.66
CA LYS A 100 -9.34 -20.26 -46.82
C LYS A 100 -9.76 -19.27 -45.73
N GLU A 101 -11.04 -19.24 -45.38
CA GLU A 101 -11.56 -18.38 -44.32
C GLU A 101 -11.01 -18.81 -42.95
N THR A 102 -11.03 -20.11 -42.65
CA THR A 102 -10.50 -20.65 -41.39
C THR A 102 -9.00 -20.41 -41.27
N ALA A 103 -8.23 -20.54 -42.35
CA ALA A 103 -6.81 -20.25 -42.37
C ALA A 103 -6.52 -18.77 -42.08
N ARG A 104 -7.27 -17.84 -42.69
CA ARG A 104 -7.15 -16.41 -42.37
C ARG A 104 -7.45 -16.11 -40.91
N LEU A 105 -8.50 -16.70 -40.35
CA LEU A 105 -8.82 -16.54 -38.93
C LEU A 105 -7.72 -17.08 -38.01
N ILE A 106 -7.02 -18.15 -38.41
CA ILE A 106 -5.86 -18.65 -37.69
C ILE A 106 -4.73 -17.62 -37.73
N ASP A 107 -4.41 -17.07 -38.90
CA ASP A 107 -3.36 -16.05 -39.05
C ASP A 107 -3.68 -14.81 -38.20
N ASP A 108 -4.94 -14.35 -38.19
CA ASP A 108 -5.39 -13.22 -37.38
C ASP A 108 -5.24 -13.50 -35.87
N LEU A 109 -5.62 -14.71 -35.42
CA LEU A 109 -5.47 -15.13 -34.02
C LEU A 109 -3.99 -15.30 -33.62
N GLU A 110 -3.13 -15.74 -34.52
CA GLU A 110 -1.68 -15.84 -34.27
C GLU A 110 -1.04 -14.46 -34.10
N ASN A 111 -1.43 -13.50 -34.94
CA ASN A 111 -0.99 -12.10 -34.81
C ASN A 111 -1.50 -11.48 -33.49
N GLU A 112 -2.78 -11.66 -33.16
CA GLU A 112 -3.33 -11.18 -31.88
C GLU A 112 -2.59 -11.81 -30.68
N LEU A 113 -2.27 -13.10 -30.75
CA LEU A 113 -1.53 -13.78 -29.69
C LEU A 113 -0.12 -13.19 -29.50
N LEU A 114 0.58 -12.87 -30.59
CA LEU A 114 1.89 -12.19 -30.55
C LEU A 114 1.78 -10.81 -29.91
N ASP A 115 0.77 -10.02 -30.29
CA ASP A 115 0.53 -8.70 -29.70
C ASP A 115 0.26 -8.79 -28.19
N LEU A 116 -0.56 -9.75 -27.77
CA LEU A 116 -0.85 -10.03 -26.35
C LEU A 116 0.39 -10.49 -25.59
N MET A 117 1.33 -11.19 -26.23
CA MET A 117 2.61 -11.58 -25.62
C MET A 117 3.50 -10.36 -25.35
N VAL A 118 3.56 -9.42 -26.30
CA VAL A 118 4.31 -8.16 -26.15
C VAL A 118 3.67 -7.28 -25.06
N GLU A 119 2.33 -7.16 -25.08
CA GLU A 119 1.59 -6.43 -24.05
C GLU A 119 1.85 -7.04 -22.66
N ARG A 120 1.78 -8.38 -22.54
CA ARG A 120 2.07 -9.07 -21.27
C ARG A 120 3.48 -8.77 -20.77
N GLU A 121 4.49 -8.82 -21.63
CA GLU A 121 5.87 -8.54 -21.22
C GLU A 121 6.02 -7.11 -20.69
N LYS A 122 5.34 -6.15 -21.33
CA LYS A 122 5.32 -4.76 -20.89
C LYS A 122 4.65 -4.61 -19.52
N GLU A 123 3.43 -5.15 -19.36
CA GLU A 123 2.70 -5.08 -18.08
C GLU A 123 3.44 -5.85 -16.97
N GLU A 124 4.12 -6.97 -17.29
CA GLU A 124 4.93 -7.71 -16.32
C GLU A 124 6.14 -6.89 -15.84
N LYS A 125 6.80 -6.15 -16.74
CA LYS A 125 7.90 -5.24 -16.37
C LYS A 125 7.41 -4.09 -15.50
N GLU A 126 6.30 -3.46 -15.86
CA GLU A 126 5.72 -2.37 -15.06
C GLU A 126 5.25 -2.84 -13.69
N TYR A 127 4.59 -4.01 -13.62
CA TYR A 127 4.20 -4.63 -12.35
C TYR A 127 5.41 -4.86 -11.44
N ARG A 128 6.48 -5.50 -11.95
CA ARG A 128 7.70 -5.76 -11.16
C ARG A 128 8.36 -4.48 -10.67
N ARG A 129 8.45 -3.46 -11.52
CA ARG A 129 9.00 -2.15 -11.13
C ARG A 129 8.19 -1.52 -10.00
N LYS A 130 6.86 -1.52 -10.11
CA LYS A 130 5.98 -0.99 -9.06
C LYS A 130 6.03 -1.83 -7.79
N GLU A 131 6.15 -3.14 -7.90
CA GLU A 131 6.28 -4.06 -6.76
C GLU A 131 7.59 -3.80 -5.98
N GLU A 132 8.70 -3.57 -6.67
CA GLU A 132 9.97 -3.18 -6.05
C GLU A 132 9.87 -1.81 -5.34
N GLU A 133 9.29 -0.81 -6.02
CA GLU A 133 9.06 0.52 -5.44
C GLU A 133 8.14 0.46 -4.22
N PHE A 134 7.07 -0.35 -4.28
CA PHE A 134 6.14 -0.60 -3.19
C PHE A 134 6.85 -1.20 -1.98
N ASN A 135 7.61 -2.29 -2.18
CA ASN A 135 8.31 -2.98 -1.10
C ASN A 135 9.33 -2.08 -0.41
N LYS A 136 10.03 -1.23 -1.19
CA LYS A 136 10.95 -0.24 -0.63
C LYS A 136 10.21 0.79 0.22
N LYS A 137 9.16 1.42 -0.31
CA LYS A 137 8.37 2.42 0.42
C LYS A 137 7.71 1.83 1.67
N LYS A 138 7.13 0.62 1.57
CA LYS A 138 6.52 -0.09 2.70
C LYS A 138 7.53 -0.32 3.82
N LYS A 139 8.76 -0.72 3.47
CA LYS A 139 9.83 -0.88 4.46
C LYS A 139 10.19 0.44 5.14
N GLU A 140 10.37 1.51 4.37
CA GLU A 140 10.66 2.85 4.91
C GLU A 140 9.55 3.34 5.86
N ILE A 141 8.29 3.12 5.49
CA ILE A 141 7.13 3.48 6.32
C ILE A 141 7.05 2.64 7.60
N GLU A 142 7.30 1.33 7.53
CA GLU A 142 7.29 0.48 8.74
C GLU A 142 8.44 0.83 9.70
N GLU A 143 9.63 1.16 9.18
CA GLU A 143 10.74 1.66 10.00
C GLU A 143 10.40 3.00 10.68
N GLU A 144 9.72 3.90 9.97
CA GLU A 144 9.20 5.16 10.51
C GLU A 144 8.18 4.92 11.64
N LYS A 145 7.19 4.05 11.40
CA LYS A 145 6.17 3.68 12.41
C LYS A 145 6.81 3.10 13.66
N GLU A 146 7.80 2.23 13.50
CA GLU A 146 8.52 1.65 14.63
C GLU A 146 9.29 2.70 15.42
N ARG A 147 9.91 3.68 14.74
CA ARG A 147 10.55 4.81 15.42
C ARG A 147 9.54 5.64 16.21
N LEU A 148 8.40 5.98 15.62
CA LEU A 148 7.34 6.74 16.30
C LEU A 148 6.79 6.00 17.52
N ARG A 149 6.65 4.67 17.45
CA ARG A 149 6.22 3.82 18.58
C ARG A 149 7.25 3.84 19.72
N LYS A 150 8.54 3.73 19.40
CA LYS A 150 9.61 3.84 20.39
C LYS A 150 9.64 5.22 21.05
N GLU A 151 9.52 6.29 20.26
CA GLU A 151 9.44 7.66 20.78
C GLU A 151 8.26 7.83 21.76
N MET A 152 7.12 7.21 21.46
CA MET A 152 5.95 7.22 22.36
C MET A 152 6.18 6.43 23.65
N GLU A 153 6.85 5.28 23.58
CA GLU A 153 7.20 4.48 24.75
C GLU A 153 8.16 5.25 25.67
N GLU A 154 9.26 5.77 25.11
CA GLU A 154 10.23 6.59 25.84
C GLU A 154 9.58 7.86 26.44
N SER A 155 8.69 8.50 25.67
CA SER A 155 7.94 9.68 26.14
C SER A 155 7.03 9.33 27.32
N SER A 156 6.36 8.17 27.25
CA SER A 156 5.49 7.69 28.33
C SER A 156 6.28 7.42 29.61
N GLU A 157 7.45 6.79 29.51
CA GLU A 157 8.35 6.58 30.66
C GLU A 157 8.84 7.91 31.25
N LYS A 158 9.26 8.85 30.39
CA LYS A 158 9.70 10.20 30.82
C LYS A 158 8.59 10.96 31.52
N ILE A 159 7.34 10.85 31.07
CA ILE A 159 6.17 11.46 31.74
C ILE A 159 6.06 10.94 33.17
N ILE A 160 6.19 9.63 33.40
CA ILE A 160 6.09 9.04 34.75
C ILE A 160 7.17 9.62 35.67
N ILE A 161 8.41 9.69 35.19
CA ILE A 161 9.55 10.23 35.94
C ILE A 161 9.31 11.72 36.28
N LYS A 162 8.85 12.49 35.29
CA LYS A 162 8.58 13.93 35.44
C LYS A 162 7.39 14.20 36.35
N GLU A 163 6.37 13.34 36.35
CA GLU A 163 5.25 13.43 37.28
C GLU A 163 5.67 13.14 38.73
N ASP A 164 6.64 12.24 38.96
CA ASP A 164 7.23 12.05 40.29
C ASP A 164 8.11 13.25 40.72
N GLU A 165 8.93 13.76 39.80
CA GLU A 165 9.71 15.00 40.02
C GLU A 165 8.81 16.16 40.41
N LYS A 166 7.71 16.36 39.67
CA LYS A 166 6.67 17.34 39.96
C LYS A 166 6.13 17.20 41.39
N LYS A 167 5.77 15.98 41.82
CA LYS A 167 5.27 15.73 43.18
C LYS A 167 6.29 16.13 44.25
N ARG A 168 7.57 15.83 44.04
CA ARG A 168 8.66 16.20 44.96
C ARG A 168 8.84 17.72 45.03
N ILE A 169 8.81 18.42 43.89
CA ILE A 169 8.93 19.88 43.83
C ILE A 169 7.73 20.55 44.51
N SER A 170 6.50 20.10 44.24
CA SER A 170 5.30 20.60 44.90
C SER A 170 5.33 20.41 46.42
N ALA A 171 5.82 19.26 46.89
CA ALA A 171 5.99 19.01 48.34
C ALA A 171 7.03 19.92 49.00
N ARG A 172 8.08 20.34 48.26
CA ARG A 172 9.10 21.28 48.76
C ARG A 172 8.53 22.68 48.98
N LEU A 173 7.53 23.11 48.20
CA LEU A 173 6.96 24.47 48.29
C LEU A 173 6.36 24.77 49.67
N ARG A 174 5.76 23.76 50.34
CA ARG A 174 5.12 23.87 51.68
C ARG A 174 4.17 25.07 51.82
N ASP A 175 3.48 25.43 50.74
CA ASP A 175 2.53 26.53 50.66
C ASP A 175 1.40 26.15 49.70
N GLU A 176 0.34 25.57 50.26
CA GLU A 176 -0.79 25.01 49.51
C GLU A 176 -1.63 26.10 48.83
N ALA A 177 -1.78 27.28 49.46
CA ALA A 177 -2.50 28.39 48.88
C ALA A 177 -1.81 28.94 47.62
N LEU A 178 -0.48 28.99 47.62
CA LEU A 178 0.31 29.40 46.47
C LEU A 178 0.31 28.34 45.36
N LEU A 179 0.41 27.06 45.72
CA LEU A 179 0.29 25.95 44.77
C LEU A 179 -1.06 25.97 44.05
N ASN A 180 -2.16 26.12 44.80
CA ASN A 180 -3.51 26.19 44.22
C ASN A 180 -3.69 27.38 43.26
N LYS A 181 -3.08 28.53 43.56
CA LYS A 181 -3.08 29.69 42.66
C LYS A 181 -2.31 29.39 41.37
N TYR A 182 -1.15 28.76 41.47
CA TYR A 182 -0.36 28.35 40.32
C TYR A 182 -1.12 27.35 39.44
N GLU A 183 -1.69 26.30 40.03
CA GLU A 183 -2.43 25.29 39.28
C GLU A 183 -3.67 25.86 38.59
N ARG A 184 -4.35 26.82 39.21
CA ARG A 184 -5.49 27.53 38.61
C ARG A 184 -5.11 28.42 37.43
N ILE A 185 -3.90 28.99 37.43
CA ILE A 185 -3.41 29.82 36.32
C ILE A 185 -2.91 28.95 35.16
N ARG A 186 -2.39 27.75 35.46
CA ARG A 186 -1.88 26.80 34.47
C ARG A 186 -2.99 26.01 33.75
N ALA A 187 -4.08 25.71 34.45
CA ALA A 187 -5.24 24.96 33.93
C ALA A 187 -5.93 25.70 32.78
#